data_AF-A0AAV3XJV0-F1
#
_entry.id   AF-A0AAV3XJV0-F1
#
_cell.length_a   1.000
_cell.length_b   1.000
_cell.length_c   1.000
_cell.angle_alpha   90.00
_cell.angle_beta   90.00
_cell.angle_gamma   90.00
#
_symmetry.space_group_name_H-M   'P 1'
#
loop_
_entity.id
_entity.type
_entity.pdbx_description
1 polymer ?
#
loop_
_entity_poly.entity_id
_entity_poly.type
_entity_poly.pdbx_seq_one_letter_code
_entity_poly.pdbx_strand_id
1 'polypeptide(L)'
;MFCLTYEFRLKPSKQQISVFEDWLEINRKVYNYALAERKHWYKSRSCQVNYCSLHSEYIIEADTPRPTFVSQCRSLTIAKKQHPDLKRVAAQVLQQTLKRLENAFTSMWENNFGFPRFKKVGQLRSFVFSQPGKNPLRNGAVKLPVIGWVKFRSSRNIPEDAVVKLASRC
;
A
#
# COMPACT_ATOMS: atom_id res chain seq x y z
N MET A 1 -15.52 10.46 -26.70
CA MET A 1 -14.53 11.28 -25.99
C MET A 1 -13.31 10.41 -25.69
N PHE A 2 -12.18 10.63 -26.37
CA PHE A 2 -10.98 9.82 -26.18
C PHE A 2 -10.16 10.35 -24.99
N CYS A 3 -9.92 9.51 -23.98
CA CYS A 3 -8.98 9.82 -22.90
C CYS A 3 -7.58 9.37 -23.32
N LEU A 4 -6.68 10.32 -23.61
CA LEU A 4 -5.26 10.01 -23.83
C LEU A 4 -4.56 9.87 -22.48
N THR A 5 -3.90 8.73 -22.27
CA THR A 5 -3.09 8.46 -21.07
C THR A 5 -1.63 8.47 -21.47
N TYR A 6 -0.82 9.25 -20.76
CA TYR A 6 0.62 9.34 -20.98
C TYR A 6 1.37 8.71 -19.81
N GLU A 7 2.36 7.87 -20.11
CA GLU A 7 3.24 7.25 -19.12
C GLU A 7 4.66 7.79 -19.28
N PHE A 8 5.25 8.23 -18.18
CA PHE A 8 6.61 8.77 -18.15
C PHE A 8 7.46 8.03 -17.12
N ARG A 9 8.68 7.66 -17.50
CA ARG A 9 9.62 7.00 -16.58
C ARG A 9 10.29 8.01 -15.66
N LEU A 10 10.20 7.78 -14.35
CA LEU A 10 10.93 8.57 -13.35
C LEU A 10 12.45 8.32 -13.46
N LYS A 11 13.24 9.38 -13.25
CA LYS A 11 14.71 9.38 -13.19
C LYS A 11 15.15 9.95 -11.82
N PRO A 12 15.00 9.17 -10.74
CA PRO A 12 15.39 9.61 -9.39
C PRO A 12 16.90 9.68 -9.20
N SER A 13 17.35 10.48 -8.24
CA SER A 13 18.74 10.49 -7.77
C SER A 13 19.06 9.25 -6.93
N LYS A 14 20.35 8.96 -6.69
CA LYS A 14 20.76 7.83 -5.83
C LYS A 14 20.16 7.92 -4.42
N GLN A 15 20.11 9.12 -3.83
CA GLN A 15 19.48 9.37 -2.53
C GLN A 15 17.96 9.14 -2.56
N GLN A 16 17.29 9.49 -3.65
CA GLN A 16 15.86 9.22 -3.80
C GLN A 16 15.58 7.72 -3.95
N ILE A 17 16.46 6.98 -4.61
CA ILE A 17 16.35 5.52 -4.75
C ILE A 17 16.41 4.83 -3.39
N SER A 18 17.35 5.22 -2.52
CA SER A 18 17.45 4.64 -1.17
C SER A 18 16.21 4.95 -0.33
N VAL A 19 15.70 6.19 -0.39
CA VAL A 19 14.44 6.56 0.29
C VAL A 19 13.27 5.72 -0.20
N PHE A 20 13.17 5.49 -1.51
CA PHE A 20 12.11 4.66 -2.06
C PHE A 20 12.23 3.17 -1.65
N GLU A 21 13.44 2.65 -1.49
CA GLU A 21 13.68 1.27 -1.00
C GLU A 21 13.26 1.15 0.47
N ASP A 22 13.62 2.11 1.31
CA ASP A 22 13.13 2.21 2.69
C ASP A 22 11.60 2.21 2.74
N TRP A 23 10.97 3.00 1.85
CA TRP A 23 9.52 3.07 1.76
C TRP A 23 8.88 1.74 1.35
N LEU A 24 9.47 1.03 0.38
CA LEU A 24 9.00 -0.30 -0.02
C LEU A 24 9.05 -1.28 1.15
N GLU A 25 10.11 -1.22 1.95
CA GLU A 25 10.26 -2.08 3.13
C GLU A 25 9.23 -1.75 4.23
N ILE A 26 8.98 -0.46 4.48
CA ILE A 26 7.94 -0.02 5.41
C ILE A 26 6.55 -0.48 4.93
N ASN A 27 6.24 -0.31 3.64
CA ASN A 27 4.98 -0.77 3.08
C ASN A 27 4.84 -2.29 3.16
N ARG A 28 5.92 -3.06 2.97
CA ARG A 28 5.94 -4.52 3.15
C ARG A 28 5.57 -4.90 4.58
N LYS A 29 6.15 -4.24 5.58
CA LYS A 29 5.83 -4.47 7.01
C LYS A 29 4.35 -4.21 7.29
N VAL A 30 3.82 -3.08 6.81
CA VAL A 30 2.40 -2.70 6.99
C VAL A 30 1.47 -3.71 6.30
N TYR A 31 1.78 -4.13 5.07
CA TYR A 31 1.02 -5.16 4.36
C TYR A 31 1.00 -6.48 5.14
N ASN A 32 2.15 -6.94 5.60
CA ASN A 32 2.27 -8.22 6.31
C ASN A 32 1.56 -8.18 7.67
N TYR A 33 1.67 -7.08 8.40
CA TYR A 33 0.95 -6.89 9.67
C TYR A 33 -0.57 -6.95 9.46
N ALA A 34 -1.09 -6.16 8.52
CA ALA A 34 -2.52 -6.14 8.20
C ALA A 34 -3.02 -7.49 7.66
N LEU A 35 -2.19 -8.23 6.91
CA LEU A 35 -2.49 -9.58 6.47
C LEU A 35 -2.50 -10.58 7.64
N ALA A 36 -1.56 -10.46 8.57
CA ALA A 36 -1.49 -11.31 9.76
C ALA A 36 -2.75 -11.14 10.60
N GLU A 37 -3.15 -9.91 10.90
CA GLU A 37 -4.36 -9.58 11.65
C GLU A 37 -5.62 -10.26 11.06
N ARG A 38 -5.82 -10.13 9.73
CA ARG A 38 -6.93 -10.79 9.03
C ARG A 38 -6.85 -12.32 9.09
N LYS A 39 -5.64 -12.88 8.95
CA LYS A 39 -5.43 -14.32 9.04
C LYS A 39 -5.66 -14.85 10.45
N HIS A 40 -5.23 -14.12 11.48
CA HIS A 40 -5.46 -14.48 12.87
C HIS A 40 -6.96 -14.46 13.19
N TRP A 41 -7.67 -13.40 12.78
CA TRP A 41 -9.12 -13.32 12.95
C TRP A 41 -9.89 -14.47 12.26
N TYR A 42 -9.47 -14.84 11.04
CA TYR A 42 -10.06 -15.97 10.32
C TYR A 42 -9.75 -17.30 11.03
N LYS A 43 -8.48 -17.50 11.40
CA LYS A 43 -8.03 -18.74 12.06
C LYS A 43 -8.62 -18.93 13.46
N SER A 44 -8.89 -17.85 14.19
CA SER A 44 -9.52 -17.92 15.52
C SER A 44 -10.97 -18.38 15.47
N ARG A 45 -11.63 -18.19 14.32
CA ARG A 45 -13.03 -18.60 14.09
C ARG A 45 -13.15 -19.88 13.26
N SER A 46 -12.08 -20.29 12.59
CA SER A 46 -12.03 -21.58 11.92
C SER A 46 -11.74 -22.68 12.94
N CYS A 47 -12.75 -23.45 13.33
CA CYS A 47 -12.55 -24.73 13.99
C CYS A 47 -12.61 -25.85 12.94
N GLN A 48 -11.82 -26.91 13.14
CA GLN A 48 -12.02 -28.15 12.41
C GLN A 48 -13.27 -28.82 12.97
N VAL A 49 -14.11 -29.37 12.11
CA VAL A 49 -15.36 -30.04 12.52
C VAL A 49 -15.10 -31.18 13.51
N ASN A 50 -13.90 -31.77 13.46
CA ASN A 50 -13.60 -33.05 14.09
C ASN A 50 -12.76 -32.94 15.37
N TYR A 51 -12.25 -31.75 15.72
CA TYR A 51 -11.47 -31.55 16.96
C TYR A 51 -11.32 -30.06 17.32
N CYS A 52 -11.22 -29.78 18.62
CA CYS A 52 -10.78 -28.48 19.15
C CYS A 52 -9.31 -28.58 19.61
N SER A 53 -8.53 -27.50 19.45
CA SER A 53 -7.14 -27.46 19.91
C SER A 53 -7.08 -27.25 21.42
N LEU A 54 -6.43 -28.16 22.15
CA LEU A 54 -6.21 -28.04 23.60
C LEU A 54 -4.90 -27.29 23.96
N HIS A 55 -4.03 -27.05 22.97
CA HIS A 55 -2.67 -26.55 23.20
C HIS A 55 -2.48 -25.07 22.83
N SER A 56 -3.30 -24.55 21.92
CA SER A 56 -3.12 -23.19 21.42
C SER A 56 -4.45 -22.56 21.07
N GLU A 57 -4.76 -21.45 21.72
CA GLU A 57 -5.93 -20.63 21.46
C GLU A 57 -5.50 -19.21 21.09
N TYR A 58 -6.35 -18.52 20.34
CA TYR A 58 -6.14 -17.12 20.02
C TYR A 58 -6.68 -16.25 21.15
N ILE A 59 -5.88 -15.31 21.64
CA ILE A 59 -6.28 -14.28 22.61
C ILE A 59 -7.06 -13.18 21.85
N ILE A 60 -8.17 -13.56 21.21
CA ILE A 60 -9.03 -12.66 20.45
C ILE A 60 -10.45 -12.90 20.94
N GLU A 61 -11.10 -11.87 21.47
CA GLU A 61 -12.47 -11.97 21.99
C GLU A 61 -13.45 -12.39 20.88
N ALA A 62 -14.47 -13.18 21.23
CA ALA A 62 -15.43 -13.73 20.29
C ALA A 62 -16.19 -12.64 19.51
N ASP A 63 -16.53 -11.53 20.18
CA ASP A 63 -17.29 -10.41 19.63
C ASP A 63 -16.47 -9.49 18.73
N THR A 64 -15.17 -9.74 18.56
CA THR A 64 -14.31 -8.87 17.74
C THR A 64 -14.76 -8.88 16.27
N PRO A 65 -15.10 -7.71 15.68
CA PRO A 65 -15.54 -7.64 14.30
C PRO A 65 -14.37 -7.94 13.35
N ARG A 66 -14.70 -8.37 12.12
CA ARG A 66 -13.69 -8.63 11.09
C ARG A 66 -12.87 -7.37 10.81
N PRO A 67 -11.52 -7.44 10.80
CA PRO A 67 -10.69 -6.31 10.40
C PRO A 67 -10.92 -5.97 8.92
N THR A 68 -11.49 -4.79 8.68
CA THR A 68 -11.75 -4.21 7.36
C THR A 68 -10.70 -3.14 7.00
N PHE A 69 -10.64 -2.74 5.72
CA PHE A 69 -9.81 -1.61 5.28
C PHE A 69 -9.97 -0.37 6.15
N VAL A 70 -11.21 0.00 6.51
CA VAL A 70 -11.49 1.19 7.33
C VAL A 70 -10.90 1.04 8.74
N SER A 71 -11.11 -0.12 9.38
CA SER A 71 -10.55 -0.40 10.71
C SER A 71 -9.01 -0.35 10.71
N GLN A 72 -8.39 -0.91 9.68
CA GLN A 72 -6.93 -0.94 9.52
C GLN A 72 -6.34 0.43 9.21
N CYS A 73 -7.08 1.30 8.50
CA CYS A 73 -6.69 2.70 8.31
C CYS A 73 -6.76 3.50 9.62
N ARG A 74 -7.74 3.21 10.49
CA ARG A 74 -7.81 3.82 11.82
C ARG A 74 -6.66 3.36 12.71
N SER A 75 -6.39 2.05 12.76
CA SER A 75 -5.26 1.51 13.53
C SER A 75 -3.92 2.02 13.02
N LEU A 76 -3.75 2.17 11.70
CA LEU A 76 -2.57 2.80 11.11
C LEU A 76 -2.35 4.23 11.62
N THR A 77 -3.42 5.00 11.81
CA THR A 77 -3.33 6.39 12.31
C THR A 77 -2.81 6.43 13.75
N ILE A 78 -3.23 5.45 14.58
CA ILE A 78 -2.74 5.27 15.95
C ILE A 78 -1.29 4.79 15.93
N ALA A 79 -0.97 3.78 15.11
CA ALA A 79 0.38 3.23 14.97
C ALA A 79 1.39 4.27 14.50
N LYS A 80 0.99 5.23 13.64
CA LYS A 80 1.83 6.36 13.25
C LYS A 80 2.22 7.27 14.41
N LYS A 81 1.44 7.34 15.50
CA LYS A 81 1.82 8.09 16.70
C LYS A 81 2.91 7.37 17.48
N GLN A 82 2.83 6.04 17.56
CA GLN A 82 3.72 5.17 18.33
C GLN A 82 5.04 4.88 17.60
N HIS A 83 5.00 4.69 16.27
CA HIS A 83 6.17 4.34 15.47
C HIS A 83 6.61 5.49 14.57
N PRO A 84 7.80 6.09 14.81
CA PRO A 84 8.30 7.21 13.99
C PRO A 84 8.60 6.81 12.54
N ASP A 85 8.95 5.54 12.29
CA ASP A 85 9.25 5.03 10.94
C ASP A 85 8.08 5.22 9.97
N LEU A 86 6.85 5.00 10.44
CA LEU A 86 5.63 5.14 9.63
C LEU A 86 5.33 6.61 9.28
N LYS A 87 5.91 7.57 10.01
CA LYS A 87 5.78 9.00 9.67
C LYS A 87 6.64 9.40 8.48
N ARG A 88 7.72 8.66 8.20
CA ARG A 88 8.61 8.90 7.05
C ARG A 88 7.91 8.68 5.71
N VAL A 89 6.85 7.85 5.67
CA VAL A 89 6.08 7.53 4.47
C VAL A 89 4.82 8.39 4.38
N ALA A 90 4.51 8.85 3.17
CA ALA A 90 3.27 9.56 2.90
C ALA A 90 2.04 8.69 3.25
N ALA A 91 1.06 9.26 3.96
CA ALA A 91 -0.10 8.52 4.46
C ALA A 91 -0.90 7.83 3.32
N GLN A 92 -1.02 8.50 2.18
CA GLN A 92 -1.71 7.96 1.00
C GLN A 92 -1.07 6.67 0.48
N VAL A 93 0.25 6.55 0.54
CA VAL A 93 0.97 5.36 0.07
C VAL A 93 0.70 4.16 0.98
N LEU A 94 0.68 4.40 2.29
CA LEU A 94 0.34 3.37 3.28
C LEU A 94 -1.11 2.90 3.12
N GLN A 95 -2.04 3.84 2.95
CA GLN A 95 -3.45 3.54 2.70
C GLN A 95 -3.63 2.75 1.39
N GLN A 96 -2.89 3.10 0.33
CA GLN A 96 -2.94 2.38 -0.93
C GLN A 96 -2.41 0.94 -0.80
N THR A 97 -1.43 0.72 0.08
CA THR A 97 -0.95 -0.63 0.42
C THR A 97 -2.03 -1.47 1.11
N LEU A 98 -2.79 -0.88 2.03
CA LEU A 98 -3.95 -1.54 2.64
C LEU A 98 -5.07 -1.79 1.62
N LYS A 99 -5.28 -0.86 0.67
CA LYS A 99 -6.25 -1.06 -0.42
C LYS A 99 -5.84 -2.20 -1.36
N ARG A 100 -4.54 -2.36 -1.62
CA ARG A 100 -3.99 -3.51 -2.36
C ARG A 100 -4.26 -4.83 -1.63
N LEU A 101 -4.19 -4.84 -0.30
CA LEU A 101 -4.57 -5.99 0.52
C LEU A 101 -6.07 -6.28 0.39
N GLU A 102 -6.92 -5.26 0.50
CA GLU A 102 -8.38 -5.40 0.33
C GLU A 102 -8.72 -6.00 -1.02
N ASN A 103 -8.19 -5.44 -2.12
CA ASN A 103 -8.43 -5.97 -3.46
C ASN A 103 -8.00 -7.43 -3.60
N ALA A 104 -6.88 -7.83 -2.99
CA ALA A 104 -6.44 -9.22 -3.01
C ALA A 104 -7.41 -10.16 -2.28
N PHE A 105 -8.05 -9.68 -1.21
CA PHE A 105 -9.10 -10.39 -0.50
C PHE A 105 -10.41 -10.41 -1.30
N THR A 106 -10.84 -9.28 -1.87
CA THR A 106 -12.01 -9.22 -2.75
C THR A 106 -11.87 -10.19 -3.93
N SER A 107 -10.72 -10.19 -4.60
CA SER A 107 -10.44 -11.15 -5.68
C SER A 107 -10.36 -12.60 -5.21
N MET A 108 -9.99 -12.87 -3.96
CA MET A 108 -10.05 -14.22 -3.38
C MET A 108 -11.50 -14.72 -3.31
N TRP A 109 -12.43 -13.86 -2.86
CA TRP A 109 -13.86 -14.20 -2.76
C TRP A 109 -14.58 -14.22 -4.11
N GLU A 110 -14.34 -13.22 -4.96
CA GLU A 110 -15.07 -13.07 -6.23
C GLU A 110 -14.52 -13.99 -7.34
N ASN A 111 -13.20 -14.17 -7.39
CA ASN A 111 -12.54 -14.90 -8.49
C ASN A 111 -11.96 -16.25 -8.04
N ASN A 112 -12.35 -16.75 -6.86
CA ASN A 112 -11.87 -18.01 -6.28
C ASN A 112 -10.33 -18.16 -6.22
N PHE A 113 -9.60 -17.04 -6.11
CA PHE A 113 -8.15 -17.10 -5.88
C PHE A 113 -7.84 -17.61 -4.46
N GLY A 114 -6.64 -18.13 -4.25
CA GLY A 114 -6.18 -18.53 -2.92
C GLY A 114 -5.91 -17.35 -1.98
N PHE A 115 -5.81 -17.65 -0.68
CA PHE A 115 -5.52 -16.65 0.36
C PHE A 115 -4.26 -15.82 0.03
N PRO A 116 -4.28 -14.49 0.29
CA PRO A 116 -3.10 -13.65 0.10
C PRO A 116 -1.90 -14.16 0.92
N ARG A 117 -0.72 -14.10 0.31
CA ARG A 117 0.55 -14.58 0.91
C ARG A 117 1.36 -13.43 1.51
N PHE A 118 2.10 -13.72 2.57
CA PHE A 118 3.06 -12.79 3.14
C PHE A 118 4.13 -12.42 2.10
N LYS A 119 4.53 -11.14 2.10
CA LYS A 119 5.54 -10.61 1.19
C LYS A 119 6.93 -10.74 1.80
N LYS A 120 7.81 -11.43 1.09
CA LYS A 120 9.24 -11.49 1.40
C LYS A 120 9.92 -10.15 1.06
N VAL A 121 11.10 -9.92 1.63
CA VAL A 121 11.93 -8.75 1.31
C VAL A 121 12.18 -8.72 -0.21
N GLY A 122 12.07 -7.53 -0.82
CA GLY A 122 12.24 -7.35 -2.27
C GLY A 122 11.08 -7.81 -3.17
N GLN A 123 10.01 -8.44 -2.63
CA GLN A 123 8.84 -8.79 -3.44
C GLN A 123 7.91 -7.62 -3.73
N LEU A 124 7.86 -6.63 -2.82
CA LEU A 124 7.12 -5.40 -3.07
C LEU A 124 8.02 -4.48 -3.90
N ARG A 125 7.69 -4.32 -5.19
CA ARG A 125 8.47 -3.50 -6.14
C ARG A 125 7.85 -2.14 -6.41
N SER A 126 6.54 -2.03 -6.17
CA SER A 126 5.76 -0.86 -6.52
C SER A 126 4.93 -0.30 -5.39
N PHE A 127 4.83 1.02 -5.39
CA PHE A 127 3.92 1.79 -4.57
C PHE A 127 3.39 2.97 -5.37
N VAL A 128 2.22 3.46 -4.96
CA VAL A 128 1.38 4.32 -5.78
C VAL A 128 0.94 5.54 -4.97
N PHE A 129 1.09 6.73 -5.55
CA PHE A 129 0.48 7.97 -5.11
C PHE A 129 -0.83 8.17 -5.88
N SER A 130 -1.97 7.94 -5.22
CA SER A 130 -3.30 8.08 -5.83
C SER A 130 -3.69 9.53 -6.13
N GLN A 131 -3.08 10.50 -5.45
CA GLN A 131 -3.35 11.93 -5.64
C GLN A 131 -2.05 12.72 -5.45
N PRO A 132 -1.28 12.98 -6.52
CA PRO A 132 0.02 13.67 -6.41
C PRO A 132 -0.06 15.17 -6.05
N GLY A 133 -1.22 15.69 -5.64
CA GLY A 133 -1.41 17.09 -5.22
C GLY A 133 -1.75 18.05 -6.38
N LYS A 134 -1.93 19.34 -6.07
CA LYS A 134 -2.21 20.40 -7.06
C LYS A 134 -0.93 20.79 -7.81
N ASN A 135 -1.00 20.86 -9.14
CA ASN A 135 0.08 21.21 -10.08
C ASN A 135 1.43 20.54 -9.77
N PRO A 136 1.51 19.19 -9.80
CA PRO A 136 2.74 18.49 -9.44
C PRO A 136 3.82 18.55 -10.54
N LEU A 137 3.52 19.12 -11.71
CA LEU A 137 4.44 19.18 -12.85
C LEU A 137 5.12 20.53 -12.93
N ARG A 138 6.46 20.54 -12.95
CA ARG A 138 7.26 21.73 -13.26
C ARG A 138 8.55 21.31 -13.95
N ASN A 139 8.84 21.90 -15.11
CA ASN A 139 10.13 21.77 -15.82
C ASN A 139 10.66 20.32 -15.95
N GLY A 140 9.81 19.36 -16.35
CA GLY A 140 10.22 17.96 -16.50
C GLY A 140 10.48 17.21 -15.17
N ALA A 141 9.97 17.74 -14.06
CA ALA A 141 9.97 17.09 -12.75
C ALA A 141 8.55 16.99 -12.17
N VAL A 142 8.33 15.92 -11.39
CA VAL A 142 7.10 15.69 -10.62
C VAL A 142 7.40 15.92 -9.15
N LYS A 143 6.56 16.71 -8.47
CA LYS A 143 6.61 16.87 -7.02
C LYS A 143 5.91 15.69 -6.36
N LEU A 144 6.65 14.88 -5.62
CA LEU A 144 6.11 13.82 -4.77
C LEU A 144 5.98 14.32 -3.32
N PRO A 145 4.87 14.02 -2.63
CA PRO A 145 4.73 14.31 -1.21
C PRO A 145 5.88 13.68 -0.41
N VAL A 146 6.47 14.44 0.53
CA VAL A 146 7.60 14.06 1.41
C VAL A 146 8.96 13.92 0.69
N ILE A 147 9.01 13.43 -0.54
CA ILE A 147 10.27 13.15 -1.27
C ILE A 147 10.77 14.37 -2.05
N GLY A 148 9.86 15.27 -2.43
CA GLY A 148 10.20 16.49 -3.17
C GLY A 148 10.19 16.27 -4.69
N TRP A 149 11.02 17.04 -5.40
CA TRP A 149 11.05 17.03 -6.86
C TRP A 149 11.84 15.85 -7.41
N VAL A 150 11.18 15.05 -8.25
CA VAL A 150 11.78 13.91 -8.96
C VAL A 150 11.73 14.17 -10.45
N LYS A 151 12.89 14.12 -11.12
CA LYS A 151 12.97 14.27 -12.57
C LYS A 151 12.31 13.08 -13.25
N PHE A 152 11.69 13.29 -14.41
CA PHE A 152 11.21 12.21 -15.26
C PHE A 152 11.72 12.40 -16.69
N ARG A 153 11.71 11.32 -17.47
CA ARG A 153 12.08 11.39 -18.89
C ARG A 153 10.89 11.96 -19.66
N SER A 154 10.98 13.22 -20.08
CA SER A 154 10.02 13.81 -21.00
C SER A 154 10.29 13.31 -22.41
N SER A 155 9.47 12.38 -22.90
CA SER A 155 9.51 11.90 -24.29
C SER A 155 8.49 12.58 -25.19
N ARG A 156 7.53 13.31 -24.61
CA ARG A 156 6.42 13.99 -25.31
C ARG A 156 6.07 15.27 -24.55
N ASN A 157 5.60 16.29 -25.26
CA ASN A 157 5.08 17.50 -24.64
C ASN A 157 3.76 17.17 -23.93
N ILE A 158 3.64 17.61 -22.68
CA ILE A 158 2.44 17.43 -21.87
C ILE A 158 1.50 18.60 -22.18
N PRO A 159 0.25 18.37 -22.60
CA PRO A 159 -0.70 19.45 -22.83
C PRO A 159 -1.00 20.19 -21.52
N GLU A 160 -1.22 21.50 -21.58
CA GLU A 160 -1.38 22.35 -20.40
C GLU A 160 -2.61 21.97 -19.54
N ASP A 161 -3.63 21.37 -20.15
CA ASP A 161 -4.85 20.87 -19.47
C ASP A 161 -4.69 19.48 -18.81
N ALA A 162 -3.47 18.91 -18.77
CA ALA A 162 -3.26 17.55 -18.27
C ALA A 162 -3.34 17.47 -16.73
N VAL A 163 -4.33 16.71 -16.22
CA VAL A 163 -4.42 16.38 -14.79
C VAL A 163 -3.63 15.10 -14.49
N VAL A 164 -2.68 15.18 -13.55
CA VAL A 164 -1.92 14.01 -13.10
C VAL A 164 -2.80 13.10 -12.25
N LYS A 165 -3.16 11.94 -12.80
CA LYS A 165 -4.00 10.94 -12.12
C LYS A 165 -3.22 10.06 -11.14
N LEU A 166 -1.99 9.70 -11.48
CA LEU A 166 -1.21 8.70 -10.74
C LEU A 166 0.28 8.99 -10.86
N ALA A 167 1.00 8.79 -9.77
CA ALA A 167 2.45 8.60 -9.81
C ALA A 167 2.79 7.28 -9.13
N SER A 168 3.54 6.41 -9.79
CA SER A 168 3.97 5.14 -9.21
C SER A 168 5.41 4.82 -9.58
N ARG A 169 6.12 4.16 -8.66
CA ARG A 169 7.38 3.47 -8.98
C ARG A 169 7.02 2.03 -9.31
N CYS A 170 7.40 1.55 -10.49
CA CYS A 170 7.30 0.14 -10.89
C CYS A 170 8.62 -0.59 -10.68
#